data_AF-F2SIE1-F1
#
_entry.id   AF-F2SIE1-F1
#
_cell.length_a   1.000
_cell.length_b   1.000
_cell.length_c   1.000
_cell.angle_alpha   90.00
_cell.angle_beta   90.00
_cell.angle_gamma   90.00
#
_symmetry.space_group_name_H-M   'P 1'
#
loop_
_entity.id
_entity.type
_entity.pdbx_description
1 polymer ?
#
loop_
_entity_poly.entity_id
_entity_poly.type
_entity_poly.pdbx_seq_one_letter_code
_entity_poly.pdbx_strand_id
1 'polypeptide(L)'
;MFYVLGSTMRTKPEYPCSSDEVNLTTCSRSQDEDEKTKKKKTSEAIDITAAAMARHPALVLYKRALKLSLDWAVHRNLWRGQAVYIRSLFEANRHVRNPHDQRVLLQETEKLLEKWKHPDPYRAPTAPGGSKWERNLPVPVLNEPQPQHLAKVEN
;
A
#
# COMPACT_ATOMS: atom_id res chain seq x y z
N MET A 1 5.00 28.41 13.64
CA MET A 1 3.78 29.09 14.10
C MET A 1 2.73 28.99 13.01
N PHE A 2 1.65 28.22 13.20
CA PHE A 2 0.41 28.39 12.43
C PHE A 2 -0.77 27.79 13.22
N TYR A 3 -1.64 28.70 13.65
CA TYR A 3 -3.06 28.61 14.02
C TYR A 3 -3.54 27.78 15.22
N VAL A 4 -3.83 28.53 16.30
CA VAL A 4 -4.95 28.31 17.22
C VAL A 4 -6.13 29.09 16.68
N LEU A 5 -7.27 28.43 16.44
CA LEU A 5 -8.63 29.00 16.51
C LEU A 5 -9.61 27.82 16.44
N GLY A 6 -10.29 27.58 17.55
CA GLY A 6 -11.36 26.59 17.63
C GLY A 6 -12.65 27.11 16.99
N SER A 7 -13.52 26.18 16.59
CA SER A 7 -14.97 26.28 16.76
C SER A 7 -15.69 25.01 16.28
N THR A 8 -16.50 24.49 17.20
CA THR A 8 -17.77 23.77 17.00
C THR A 8 -17.74 22.51 16.11
N MET A 9 -17.42 21.37 16.73
CA MET A 9 -17.74 20.06 16.15
C MET A 9 -19.25 19.83 16.19
N ARG A 10 -19.83 19.77 14.99
CA ARG A 10 -21.14 19.16 14.70
C ARG A 10 -21.20 17.73 15.25
N THR A 11 -22.36 17.40 15.76
CA THR A 11 -22.80 16.08 16.20
C THR A 11 -22.57 15.02 15.12
N LYS A 12 -22.07 13.85 15.54
CA LYS A 12 -21.86 12.66 14.71
C LYS A 12 -23.21 12.11 14.23
N PRO A 13 -23.36 11.69 12.96
CA PRO A 13 -24.39 10.73 12.61
C PRO A 13 -23.91 9.31 12.96
N GLU A 14 -24.72 8.62 13.75
CA GLU A 14 -24.59 7.20 14.07
C GLU A 14 -24.87 6.36 12.81
N TYR A 15 -24.05 5.33 12.56
CA TYR A 15 -24.28 4.38 11.47
C TYR A 15 -24.89 3.10 12.05
N PRO A 16 -26.12 2.71 11.66
CA PRO A 16 -26.67 1.42 12.05
C PRO A 16 -25.98 0.29 11.27
N CYS A 17 -25.58 -0.73 12.03
CA CYS A 17 -25.08 -2.02 11.55
C CYS A 17 -26.25 -2.80 10.96
N SER A 18 -26.25 -3.04 9.64
CA SER A 18 -27.25 -3.87 8.96
C SER A 18 -26.81 -5.33 9.00
N SER A 19 -27.51 -6.13 9.79
CA SER A 19 -27.58 -7.58 9.65
C SER A 19 -28.68 -7.89 8.66
N ASP A 20 -28.39 -8.61 7.57
CA ASP A 20 -29.39 -9.37 6.82
C ASP A 20 -28.69 -10.54 6.11
N GLU A 21 -28.92 -11.74 6.64
CA GLU A 21 -28.71 -13.00 5.93
C GLU A 21 -29.91 -13.23 5.00
N VAL A 22 -29.67 -13.62 3.74
CA VAL A 22 -30.63 -14.41 2.95
C VAL A 22 -29.90 -15.34 1.96
N ASN A 23 -30.55 -16.46 1.70
CA ASN A 23 -30.02 -17.81 1.51
C ASN A 23 -29.82 -18.22 0.04
N LEU A 24 -29.12 -19.35 -0.17
CA LEU A 24 -28.94 -20.02 -1.45
C LEU A 24 -30.28 -20.46 -2.08
N THR A 25 -30.39 -20.34 -3.42
CA THR A 25 -31.16 -21.27 -4.26
C THR A 25 -30.58 -21.34 -5.67
N THR A 26 -30.41 -22.57 -6.14
CA THR A 26 -29.89 -23.03 -7.43
C THR A 26 -30.93 -22.92 -8.56
N CYS A 27 -30.51 -22.65 -9.80
CA CYS A 27 -30.97 -23.41 -10.99
C CYS A 27 -30.08 -23.08 -12.20
N SER A 28 -29.53 -24.12 -12.81
CA SER A 28 -28.67 -24.14 -13.99
C SER A 28 -29.48 -23.97 -15.29
N ARG A 29 -29.01 -23.15 -16.24
CA ARG A 29 -29.36 -23.32 -17.66
C ARG A 29 -28.33 -22.70 -18.63
N SER A 30 -27.80 -23.60 -19.47
CA SER A 30 -27.22 -23.39 -20.80
C SER A 30 -25.92 -22.58 -20.93
N GLN A 31 -24.82 -23.33 -21.01
CA GLN A 31 -23.59 -22.97 -21.70
C GLN A 31 -23.85 -23.07 -23.20
N ASP A 32 -23.62 -22.02 -23.98
CA ASP A 32 -23.37 -22.04 -25.43
C ASP A 32 -23.10 -20.60 -25.93
N GLU A 33 -22.01 -19.93 -25.48
CA GLU A 33 -21.48 -18.68 -26.11
C GLU A 33 -19.96 -18.50 -25.82
N ASP A 34 -19.14 -19.53 -26.06
CA ASP A 34 -17.79 -19.61 -25.43
C ASP A 34 -16.55 -19.23 -26.28
N GLU A 35 -16.68 -18.80 -27.55
CA GLU A 35 -15.49 -18.44 -28.35
C GLU A 35 -15.23 -16.91 -28.41
N LYS A 36 -16.30 -16.09 -28.50
CA LYS A 36 -16.18 -14.61 -28.69
C LYS A 36 -16.03 -13.86 -27.37
N THR A 37 -16.51 -14.45 -26.28
CA THR A 37 -16.37 -13.96 -24.89
C THR A 37 -14.93 -14.11 -24.39
N LYS A 38 -14.20 -15.13 -24.85
CA LYS A 38 -12.81 -15.40 -24.42
C LYS A 38 -11.81 -14.34 -24.90
N LYS A 39 -11.97 -13.82 -26.13
CA LYS A 39 -11.15 -12.73 -26.68
C LYS A 39 -11.45 -11.36 -26.07
N LYS A 40 -12.71 -11.08 -25.69
CA LYS A 40 -13.08 -9.85 -24.96
C LYS A 40 -12.58 -9.86 -23.51
N LYS A 41 -12.64 -11.02 -22.86
CA LYS A 41 -12.23 -11.19 -21.45
C LYS A 41 -10.71 -11.07 -21.26
N THR A 42 -9.91 -11.46 -22.26
CA THR A 42 -8.46 -11.26 -22.23
C THR A 42 -8.06 -9.80 -22.51
N SER A 43 -8.72 -9.10 -23.44
CA SER A 43 -8.43 -7.67 -23.68
C SER A 43 -8.83 -6.79 -22.48
N GLU A 44 -9.99 -7.02 -21.86
CA GLU A 44 -10.41 -6.25 -20.67
C GLU A 44 -9.47 -6.44 -19.47
N ALA A 45 -8.93 -7.65 -19.25
CA ALA A 45 -7.99 -7.91 -18.16
C ALA A 45 -6.64 -7.18 -18.36
N ILE A 46 -6.19 -7.02 -19.59
CA ILE A 46 -4.96 -6.30 -19.94
C ILE A 46 -5.16 -4.79 -19.72
N ASP A 47 -6.34 -4.26 -20.06
CA ASP A 47 -6.66 -2.84 -19.84
C ASP A 47 -6.79 -2.49 -18.34
N ILE A 48 -7.38 -3.39 -17.54
CA ILE A 48 -7.47 -3.24 -16.08
C ILE A 48 -6.07 -3.26 -15.45
N THR A 49 -5.19 -4.18 -15.88
CA THR A 49 -3.82 -4.27 -15.36
C THR A 49 -2.96 -3.07 -15.81
N ALA A 50 -3.08 -2.60 -17.05
CA ALA A 50 -2.38 -1.39 -17.52
C ALA A 50 -2.85 -0.11 -16.80
N ALA A 51 -4.16 0.05 -16.61
CA ALA A 51 -4.70 1.19 -15.85
C ALA A 51 -4.38 1.09 -14.35
N ALA A 52 -4.28 -0.12 -13.79
CA ALA A 52 -3.82 -0.35 -12.41
C ALA A 52 -2.32 -0.07 -12.26
N MET A 53 -1.50 -0.48 -13.23
CA MET A 53 -0.06 -0.23 -13.29
C MET A 53 0.28 1.26 -13.38
N ALA A 54 -0.50 2.05 -14.13
CA ALA A 54 -0.32 3.51 -14.17
C ALA A 54 -0.72 4.22 -12.86
N ARG A 55 -1.66 3.63 -12.10
CA ARG A 55 -2.09 4.14 -10.78
C ARG A 55 -1.15 3.73 -9.65
N HIS A 56 -0.50 2.59 -9.79
CA HIS A 56 0.44 2.05 -8.80
C HIS A 56 1.55 3.03 -8.39
N PRO A 57 2.31 3.70 -9.30
CA PRO A 57 3.38 4.61 -8.92
C PRO A 57 2.87 5.82 -8.13
N ALA A 58 1.72 6.40 -8.53
CA ALA A 58 1.11 7.51 -7.81
C ALA A 58 0.70 7.11 -6.38
N LEU A 59 0.17 5.89 -6.18
CA LEU A 59 -0.20 5.38 -4.85
C LEU A 59 1.04 5.14 -3.98
N VAL A 60 2.12 4.60 -4.55
CA VAL A 60 3.39 4.41 -3.83
C VAL A 60 3.97 5.76 -3.40
N LEU A 61 3.98 6.75 -4.30
CA LEU A 61 4.46 8.10 -3.99
C LEU A 61 3.59 8.80 -2.94
N TYR A 62 2.27 8.66 -3.03
CA TYR A 62 1.36 9.20 -2.02
C TYR A 62 1.64 8.60 -0.62
N LYS A 63 1.82 7.27 -0.53
CA LYS A 63 2.20 6.61 0.74
C LYS A 63 3.54 7.12 1.27
N ARG A 64 4.54 7.28 0.39
CA ARG A 64 5.87 7.83 0.75
C ARG A 64 5.77 9.28 1.24
N ALA A 65 4.98 10.12 0.57
CA ALA A 65 4.77 11.51 0.95
C ALA A 65 4.12 11.63 2.35
N LEU A 66 3.10 10.82 2.62
CA LEU A 66 2.48 10.77 3.95
C LEU A 66 3.46 10.30 5.02
N LYS A 67 4.24 9.26 4.75
CA LYS A 67 5.28 8.74 5.65
C LYS A 67 6.33 9.82 5.96
N LEU A 68 6.87 10.48 4.95
CA LEU A 68 7.85 11.58 5.13
C LEU A 68 7.28 12.75 5.93
N SER A 69 6.05 13.16 5.63
CA SER A 69 5.39 14.24 6.38
C SER A 69 5.15 13.86 7.84
N LEU A 70 4.98 12.57 8.14
CA LEU A 70 4.85 12.06 9.50
C LEU A 70 6.21 12.05 10.22
N ASP A 71 7.29 11.66 9.53
CA ASP A 71 8.64 11.62 10.10
C ASP A 71 9.10 13.00 10.62
N TRP A 72 8.68 14.08 9.96
CA TRP A 72 8.94 15.45 10.43
C TRP A 72 7.97 15.96 11.51
N ALA A 73 6.77 15.38 11.61
CA ALA A 73 5.72 15.91 12.47
C ALA A 73 5.75 15.25 13.85
N VAL A 74 6.15 16.02 14.88
CA VAL A 74 6.16 15.55 16.28
C VAL A 74 4.73 15.27 16.79
N HIS A 75 3.76 16.12 16.46
CA HIS A 75 2.39 16.04 16.98
C HIS A 75 1.37 15.56 15.94
N ARG A 76 0.48 14.64 16.36
CA ARG A 76 -0.52 14.01 15.48
C ARG A 76 -1.57 14.98 14.93
N ASN A 77 -1.95 16.00 15.69
CA ASN A 77 -2.97 16.97 15.30
C ASN A 77 -2.47 17.85 14.14
N LEU A 78 -1.23 18.32 14.22
CA LEU A 78 -0.59 19.07 13.14
C LEU A 78 -0.44 18.21 11.88
N TRP A 79 -0.02 16.95 12.04
CA TRP A 79 0.12 16.04 10.90
C TRP A 79 -1.20 15.79 10.16
N ARG A 80 -2.35 15.76 10.86
CA ARG A 80 -3.67 15.57 10.21
C ARG A 80 -3.97 16.68 9.20
N GLY A 81 -3.69 17.94 9.55
CA GLY A 81 -3.86 19.07 8.62
C GLY A 81 -2.97 18.90 7.38
N GLN A 82 -1.71 18.54 7.59
CA GLN A 82 -0.76 18.32 6.50
C GLN A 82 -1.15 17.15 5.59
N ALA A 83 -1.66 16.06 6.16
CA ALA A 83 -2.09 14.89 5.39
C ALA A 83 -3.28 15.22 4.48
N VAL A 84 -4.24 16.02 4.96
CA VAL A 84 -5.37 16.50 4.14
C VAL A 84 -4.88 17.40 3.02
N TYR A 85 -3.92 18.28 3.29
CA TYR A 85 -3.30 19.12 2.26
C TYR A 85 -2.61 18.28 1.17
N ILE A 86 -1.77 17.31 1.56
CA ILE A 86 -1.12 16.39 0.60
C ILE A 86 -2.17 15.66 -0.24
N ARG A 87 -3.26 15.20 0.37
CA ARG A 87 -4.36 14.56 -0.36
C ARG A 87 -4.98 15.49 -1.41
N SER A 88 -5.25 16.75 -1.07
CA SER A 88 -5.80 17.70 -2.04
C SER A 88 -4.89 17.94 -3.24
N LEU A 89 -3.56 17.93 -3.06
CA LEU A 89 -2.60 18.07 -4.15
C LEU A 89 -2.68 16.89 -5.14
N PHE A 90 -2.82 15.67 -4.63
CA PHE A 90 -2.99 14.48 -5.46
C PHE A 90 -4.38 14.44 -6.13
N GLU A 91 -5.44 14.88 -5.43
CA GLU A 91 -6.79 14.95 -6.00
C GLU A 91 -6.90 15.98 -7.12
N ALA A 92 -6.22 17.12 -7.01
CA ALA A 92 -6.17 18.13 -8.07
C ALA A 92 -5.57 17.58 -9.38
N ASN A 93 -4.62 16.64 -9.28
CA ASN A 93 -3.93 16.03 -10.42
C ASN A 93 -4.53 14.68 -10.86
N ARG A 94 -5.68 14.28 -10.30
CA ARG A 94 -6.30 12.96 -10.55
C ARG A 94 -6.74 12.74 -12.00
N HIS A 95 -7.10 13.81 -12.70
CA HIS A 95 -7.73 13.76 -14.02
C HIS A 95 -6.75 13.94 -15.20
N VAL A 96 -5.44 14.03 -14.94
CA VAL A 96 -4.42 14.11 -16.00
C VAL A 96 -4.40 12.79 -16.78
N ARG A 97 -4.79 12.82 -18.06
CA ARG A 97 -4.90 11.60 -18.89
C ARG A 97 -3.66 11.32 -19.74
N ASN A 98 -2.92 12.37 -20.11
CA ASN A 98 -1.74 12.26 -20.94
C ASN A 98 -0.62 11.53 -20.19
N PRO A 99 -0.04 10.44 -20.75
CA PRO A 99 0.99 9.66 -20.07
C PRO A 99 2.32 10.42 -19.93
N HIS A 100 2.61 11.35 -20.84
CA HIS A 100 3.78 12.22 -20.75
C HIS A 100 3.71 13.12 -19.51
N ASP A 101 2.60 13.85 -19.36
CA ASP A 101 2.39 14.79 -18.26
C ASP A 101 2.37 14.05 -16.91
N GLN A 102 1.77 12.85 -16.85
CA GLN A 102 1.84 11.99 -15.68
C GLN A 102 3.29 11.67 -15.28
N ARG A 103 4.16 11.32 -16.23
CA ARG A 103 5.56 11.01 -15.95
C ARG A 103 6.31 12.23 -15.42
N VAL A 104 6.09 13.40 -16.01
CA VAL A 104 6.72 14.65 -15.57
C VAL A 104 6.32 14.97 -14.12
N LEU A 105 5.02 14.93 -13.83
CA LEU A 105 4.51 15.17 -12.46
C LEU A 105 5.09 14.18 -11.45
N LEU A 106 5.14 12.88 -11.79
CA LEU A 106 5.71 11.88 -10.90
C LEU A 106 7.20 12.16 -10.64
N GLN A 107 7.99 12.48 -11.66
CA GLN A 107 9.41 12.82 -11.52
C GLN A 107 9.63 14.09 -10.69
N GLU A 108 8.80 15.12 -10.87
CA GLU A 108 8.87 16.34 -10.07
C GLU A 108 8.56 16.06 -8.59
N THR A 109 7.53 15.25 -8.32
CA THR A 109 7.20 14.85 -6.95
C THR A 109 8.31 14.02 -6.31
N GLU A 110 8.97 13.13 -7.07
CA GLU A 110 10.13 12.36 -6.59
C GLU A 110 11.30 13.25 -6.21
N LYS A 111 11.64 14.23 -7.06
CA LYS A 111 12.68 15.23 -6.77
C LYS A 111 12.36 16.03 -5.50
N LEU A 112 11.09 16.41 -5.34
CA LEU A 112 10.64 17.11 -4.14
C LEU A 112 10.79 16.22 -2.90
N LEU A 113 10.32 14.98 -2.95
CA LEU A 113 10.40 14.05 -1.81
C LEU A 113 11.85 13.73 -1.43
N GLU A 114 12.76 13.60 -2.38
CA GLU A 114 14.17 13.35 -2.08
C GLU A 114 14.84 14.56 -1.43
N LYS A 115 14.50 15.78 -1.88
CA LYS A 115 15.01 17.03 -1.28
C LYS A 115 14.61 17.17 0.19
N TRP A 116 13.38 16.79 0.55
CA TRP A 116 12.83 16.96 1.90
C TRP A 116 12.91 15.71 2.77
N LYS A 117 13.76 14.77 2.38
CA LYS A 117 13.93 13.51 3.09
C LYS A 117 14.51 13.76 4.48
N HIS A 118 13.88 13.15 5.49
CA HIS A 118 14.39 13.22 6.85
C HIS A 118 15.68 12.38 6.99
N PRO A 119 16.74 12.87 7.65
CA PRO A 119 18.01 12.14 7.77
C PRO A 119 17.89 10.83 8.55
N ASP A 120 17.02 10.75 9.56
CA ASP A 120 16.81 9.53 10.36
C ASP A 120 15.31 9.16 10.46
N PRO A 121 14.72 8.56 9.41
CA PRO A 121 13.27 8.32 9.34
C PRO A 121 12.80 7.28 10.36
N TYR A 122 11.55 7.39 10.82
CA TYR A 122 11.01 6.48 11.83
C TYR A 122 10.88 5.04 11.29
N ARG A 123 11.60 4.13 11.96
CA ARG A 123 11.54 2.68 11.73
C ARG A 123 10.82 2.00 12.88
N ALA A 124 9.89 1.10 12.55
CA ALA A 124 9.26 0.28 13.56
C ALA A 124 10.32 -0.61 14.25
N PRO A 125 10.23 -0.85 15.57
CA PRO A 125 11.28 -1.58 16.29
C PRO A 125 11.59 -2.97 15.71
N THR A 126 10.56 -3.68 15.24
CA THR A 126 10.67 -5.05 14.68
C THR A 126 10.95 -5.06 13.18
N ALA A 127 10.92 -3.91 12.50
CA ALA A 127 11.25 -3.83 11.08
C ALA A 127 12.77 -3.96 10.88
N PRO A 128 13.25 -4.33 9.67
CA PRO A 128 14.67 -4.35 9.37
C PRO A 128 15.32 -2.98 9.63
N GLY A 129 16.44 -2.99 10.37
CA GLY A 129 17.13 -1.79 10.83
C GLY A 129 16.41 -1.02 11.96
N GLY A 130 15.38 -1.61 12.57
CA GLY A 130 14.77 -1.12 13.80
C GLY A 130 15.55 -1.59 15.03
N SER A 131 15.30 -0.95 16.18
CA SER A 131 16.05 -1.24 17.41
C SER A 131 15.87 -2.68 17.92
N LYS A 132 14.73 -3.32 17.67
CA LYS A 132 14.38 -4.70 18.10
C LYS A 132 14.59 -5.74 16.99
N TRP A 133 15.16 -5.35 15.85
CA TRP A 133 15.46 -6.29 14.76
C TRP A 133 16.44 -7.38 15.24
N GLU A 134 16.16 -8.63 14.88
CA GLU A 134 17.02 -9.81 15.14
C GLU A 134 17.45 -10.06 16.60
N ARG A 135 16.87 -9.39 17.59
CA ARG A 135 17.21 -9.62 19.00
C ARG A 135 16.91 -11.06 19.46
N ASN A 136 15.81 -11.64 18.97
CA ASN A 136 15.28 -12.94 19.38
C ASN A 136 14.97 -13.83 18.17
N LEU A 137 15.95 -14.11 17.31
CA LEU A 137 15.76 -15.10 16.24
C LEU A 137 15.67 -16.51 16.85
N PRO A 138 14.75 -17.37 16.36
CA PRO A 138 14.81 -18.78 16.72
C PRO A 138 16.13 -19.37 16.24
N VAL A 139 16.73 -20.24 17.05
CA VAL A 139 17.99 -20.91 16.70
C VAL A 139 17.79 -21.67 15.39
N PRO A 140 18.68 -21.51 14.40
CA PRO A 140 18.62 -22.31 13.18
C PRO A 140 18.67 -23.79 13.52
N VAL A 141 17.75 -24.58 12.95
CA VAL A 141 17.80 -26.04 13.08
C VAL A 141 19.00 -26.53 12.26
N LEU A 142 20.12 -26.80 12.93
CA LEU A 142 21.21 -27.53 12.34
C LEU A 142 20.74 -28.98 12.21
N ASN A 143 20.63 -29.49 10.98
CA ASN A 143 20.55 -30.94 10.79
C ASN A 143 21.78 -31.53 11.48
N GLU A 144 21.58 -32.44 12.42
CA GLU A 144 22.69 -33.08 13.12
C GLU A 144 23.68 -33.64 12.08
N PRO A 145 25.00 -33.41 12.24
CA PRO A 145 25.97 -34.02 11.37
C PRO A 145 25.75 -35.53 11.43
N GLN A 146 25.53 -36.14 10.26
CA GLN A 146 25.37 -37.59 10.16
C GLN A 146 26.53 -38.26 10.91
N PRO A 147 26.26 -39.18 11.85
CA PRO A 147 27.31 -39.78 12.65
C PRO A 147 28.36 -40.42 11.73
N GLN A 148 29.60 -39.98 11.87
CA GLN A 148 30.73 -40.37 11.00
C GLN A 148 31.03 -41.88 11.02
N HIS A 149 30.45 -42.61 11.99
CA HIS A 149 30.61 -44.05 12.15
C HIS A 149 29.70 -44.89 11.23
N LEU A 150 28.67 -44.31 10.60
CA LEU A 150 27.79 -45.02 9.66
C LEU A 150 28.27 -44.95 8.20
N ALA A 151 29.30 -44.15 7.89
CA ALA A 151 29.76 -43.90 6.52
C ALA A 151 30.71 -44.97 5.95
N LYS A 152 30.89 -46.12 6.61
CA LYS A 152 31.87 -47.14 6.19
C LYS A 152 31.38 -48.58 6.43
N VAL A 153 30.35 -49.03 5.72
CA VAL A 153 30.18 -50.48 5.44
C VAL A 153 29.47 -50.66 4.09
N GLU A 154 30.17 -50.38 2.99
CA GLU A 154 29.87 -50.99 1.69
C GLU A 154 31.19 -51.55 1.16
N ASN A 155 31.34 -52.88 1.27
CA ASN A 155 32.26 -53.74 0.52
C ASN A 155 31.65 -55.14 0.50
#